data_AF-A0A918Y7R6-F1
#
_entry.id   AF-A0A918Y7R6-F1
#
_cell.length_a   1.000
_cell.length_b   1.000
_cell.length_c   1.000
_cell.angle_alpha   90.00
_cell.angle_beta   90.00
_cell.angle_gamma   90.00
#
_symmetry.space_group_name_H-M   'P 1'
#
loop_
_entity.id
_entity.type
_entity.pdbx_description
1 polymer ?
#
loop_
_entity_poly.entity_id
_entity_poly.type
_entity_poly.pdbx_seq_one_letter_code
_entity_poly.pdbx_strand_id
1 'polypeptide(L)'
;MAMEHGTTRSSTGTNVVYTGSVVARIESGAVDTAPDRSVRPHWQVHFVVADVSGCARAAREHGGDVLAECEHEAALRDPDGALFVVSSSRDH
;
A
#
# COMPACT_ATOMS: atom_id res chain seq x y z
N MET A 1 -5.88 -15.69 24.59
CA MET A 1 -5.03 -15.76 23.37
C MET A 1 -4.97 -14.34 22.82
N ALA A 2 -3.95 -13.58 23.19
CA ALA A 2 -3.82 -12.18 22.79
C ALA A 2 -3.25 -12.14 21.37
N MET A 3 -3.98 -11.53 20.44
CA MET A 3 -3.53 -11.35 19.06
C MET A 3 -2.48 -10.23 19.07
N GLU A 4 -1.25 -10.55 18.69
CA GLU A 4 -0.15 -9.57 18.63
C GLU A 4 -0.37 -8.63 17.44
N HIS A 5 -0.94 -7.46 17.73
CA HIS A 5 -0.90 -6.31 16.84
C HIS A 5 0.43 -5.58 17.08
N GLY A 6 1.26 -5.43 16.05
CA GLY A 6 2.61 -4.91 16.21
C GLY A 6 3.13 -4.23 14.96
N THR A 7 4.16 -3.40 15.14
CA THR A 7 4.91 -2.80 14.06
C THR A 7 6.34 -3.36 14.02
N THR A 8 6.86 -3.61 12.82
CA THR A 8 8.25 -4.08 12.63
C THR A 8 9.01 -3.06 11.80
N ARG A 9 10.17 -2.63 12.28
CA ARG A 9 11.06 -1.72 11.56
C ARG A 9 11.86 -2.49 10.50
N SER A 10 11.82 -2.02 9.25
CA SER A 10 12.70 -2.46 8.16
C SER A 10 13.70 -1.34 7.82
N SER A 11 14.67 -1.62 6.94
CA SER A 11 15.66 -0.62 6.48
C SER A 11 15.04 0.55 5.69
N THR A 12 13.82 0.40 5.17
CA THR A 12 13.17 1.38 4.26
C THR A 12 11.92 2.03 4.87
N GLY A 13 11.30 1.40 5.87
CA GLY A 13 10.09 1.91 6.51
C GLY A 13 9.58 1.07 7.68
N THR A 14 8.45 1.46 8.25
CA THR A 14 7.77 0.72 9.34
C THR A 14 6.67 -0.16 8.76
N ASN A 15 6.74 -1.47 9.02
CA ASN A 15 5.72 -2.44 8.65
C ASN A 15 4.61 -2.47 9.72
N VAL A 16 3.35 -2.53 9.30
CA VAL A 16 2.18 -2.78 10.15
C VAL A 16 1.77 -4.25 10.01
N VAL A 17 1.81 -5.00 11.10
CA VAL A 17 1.52 -6.44 11.11
C VAL A 17 0.13 -6.70 11.70
N TYR A 18 -0.68 -7.49 10.98
CA TYR A 18 -1.95 -8.02 11.47
C TYR A 18 -1.94 -9.54 11.32
N THR A 19 -2.25 -10.26 12.40
CA THR A 19 -2.25 -11.74 12.45
C THR A 19 -0.96 -12.42 11.95
N GLY A 20 0.20 -11.76 12.11
CA GLY A 20 1.49 -12.28 11.65
C GLY A 20 1.85 -11.97 10.19
N SER A 21 0.94 -11.34 9.44
CA SER A 21 1.18 -10.86 8.08
C SER A 21 1.37 -9.35 8.07
N VAL A 22 2.37 -8.85 7.36
CA VAL A 22 2.47 -7.40 7.15
C VAL A 22 1.37 -6.98 6.19
N VAL A 23 0.50 -6.09 6.65
CA VAL A 23 -0.62 -5.56 5.88
C VAL A 23 -0.34 -4.17 5.32
N ALA A 24 0.57 -3.41 5.90
CA ALA A 24 0.94 -2.09 5.37
C ALA A 24 2.41 -1.77 5.63
N ARG A 25 2.97 -0.84 4.86
CA ARG A 25 4.29 -0.24 5.09
C ARG A 25 4.16 1.28 5.07
N ILE A 26 4.85 1.93 6.00
CA ILE A 26 4.92 3.38 6.14
C ILE A 26 6.34 3.80 5.79
N GLU A 27 6.49 4.53 4.69
CA GLU A 27 7.77 5.08 4.23
C GLU A 27 7.74 6.60 4.41
N SER A 28 8.75 7.16 5.07
CA SER A 28 8.91 8.61 5.16
C SER A 28 9.71 9.08 3.95
N GLY A 29 9.02 9.39 2.83
CA GLY A 29 9.65 9.97 1.64
C GLY A 29 10.43 11.24 2.00
N ALA A 30 11.70 11.32 1.59
CA ALA A 30 12.62 12.40 1.93
C ALA A 30 12.46 13.64 1.02
N VAL A 31 12.73 14.82 1.62
CA VAL A 31 12.82 16.21 1.11
C VAL A 31 11.48 16.96 0.92
N ASP A 32 11.22 17.87 1.86
CA ASP A 32 10.01 18.69 2.10
C ASP A 32 9.58 19.62 0.94
N THR A 33 10.46 19.95 0.00
CA THR A 33 10.28 21.08 -0.93
C THR A 33 10.24 20.75 -2.43
N ALA A 34 10.06 19.49 -2.83
CA ALA A 34 9.93 19.16 -4.25
C ALA A 34 8.59 19.68 -4.85
N PRO A 35 8.60 20.36 -6.02
CA PRO A 35 7.39 20.88 -6.66
C PRO A 35 6.49 19.76 -7.20
N ASP A 36 7.09 18.62 -7.53
CA ASP A 36 6.37 17.41 -7.93
C ASP A 36 5.75 16.72 -6.70
N ARG A 37 4.43 16.53 -6.72
CA ARG A 37 3.67 15.93 -5.62
C ARG A 37 4.06 14.46 -5.37
N SER A 38 4.55 13.75 -6.40
CA SER A 38 5.10 12.40 -6.25
C SER A 38 6.42 12.37 -5.48
N VAL A 39 7.07 13.53 -5.35
CA VAL A 39 8.39 13.69 -4.70
C VAL A 39 8.25 14.41 -3.34
N ARG A 40 7.04 14.84 -2.96
CA ARG A 40 6.77 15.35 -1.60
C ARG A 40 6.69 14.21 -0.60
N PRO A 41 6.99 14.47 0.70
CA PRO A 41 6.76 13.49 1.76
C PRO A 41 5.28 13.09 1.75
N HIS A 42 4.99 11.88 1.30
CA HIS A 42 3.68 11.27 1.37
C HIS A 42 3.84 9.85 1.89
N TRP A 43 2.84 9.37 2.61
CA TRP A 43 2.82 8.00 3.08
C TRP A 43 2.17 7.15 2.00
N GLN A 44 2.89 6.17 1.48
CA GLN A 44 2.37 5.23 0.51
C GLN A 44 2.08 3.89 1.19
N VAL A 45 0.83 3.44 1.11
CA VAL A 45 0.39 2.20 1.76
C VAL A 45 0.51 1.05 0.76
N HIS A 46 1.20 -0.03 1.16
CA HIS A 46 1.37 -1.25 0.36
C HIS A 46 0.72 -2.45 1.06
N PHE A 47 -0.24 -3.10 0.40
CA PHE A 47 -0.88 -4.33 0.86
C PHE A 47 -0.41 -5.52 0.03
N VAL A 48 -0.01 -6.61 0.67
CA VAL A 48 0.24 -7.87 -0.03
C VAL A 48 -1.06 -8.65 -0.13
N VAL A 49 -1.45 -9.03 -1.33
CA VAL A 49 -2.71 -9.72 -1.62
C VAL A 49 -2.44 -10.98 -2.45
N ALA A 50 -3.26 -12.01 -2.28
CA ALA A 50 -3.10 -13.24 -3.07
C ALA A 50 -3.56 -13.08 -4.54
N ASP A 51 -4.45 -12.11 -4.80
CA ASP A 51 -5.05 -11.86 -6.10
C ASP A 51 -5.15 -10.35 -6.37
N VAL A 52 -4.18 -9.84 -7.13
CA VAL A 52 -4.08 -8.41 -7.49
C VAL A 52 -5.24 -7.98 -8.38
N SER A 53 -5.55 -8.75 -9.43
CA SER A 53 -6.66 -8.44 -10.34
C SER A 53 -8.02 -8.53 -9.64
N GLY A 54 -8.18 -9.48 -8.71
CA GLY A 54 -9.34 -9.55 -7.83
C GLY A 54 -9.52 -8.30 -6.97
N CYS A 55 -8.44 -7.80 -6.36
CA CYS A 55 -8.45 -6.55 -5.60
C CYS A 55 -8.75 -5.33 -6.49
N ALA A 56 -8.16 -5.24 -7.68
CA ALA A 56 -8.42 -4.16 -8.63
C ALA A 56 -9.89 -4.13 -9.09
N ARG A 57 -10.49 -5.29 -9.33
CA ARG A 57 -11.92 -5.41 -9.62
C ARG A 57 -12.78 -4.99 -8.42
N ALA A 58 -12.46 -5.47 -7.23
CA ALA A 58 -13.18 -5.11 -6.01
C ALA A 58 -13.13 -3.59 -5.75
N ALA A 59 -11.99 -2.95 -5.98
CA ALA A 59 -11.87 -1.49 -5.86
C ALA A 59 -12.88 -0.76 -6.76
N ARG A 60 -12.96 -1.14 -8.05
CA ARG A 60 -13.93 -0.57 -9.00
C ARG A 60 -15.39 -0.82 -8.56
N GLU A 61 -15.70 -2.04 -8.13
CA GLU A 61 -17.04 -2.42 -7.67
C GLU A 61 -17.51 -1.59 -6.45
N HIS A 62 -16.58 -1.14 -5.61
CA HIS A 62 -16.86 -0.32 -4.42
C HIS A 62 -16.68 1.19 -4.66
N GLY A 63 -16.56 1.62 -5.91
CA GLY A 63 -16.50 3.04 -6.30
C GLY A 63 -15.11 3.67 -6.26
N GLY A 64 -14.07 2.87 -6.11
CA GLY A 64 -12.68 3.30 -6.27
C GLY A 64 -12.20 3.21 -7.72
N ASP A 65 -10.99 3.73 -7.96
CA ASP A 65 -10.34 3.73 -9.27
C ASP A 65 -9.08 2.85 -9.27
N VAL A 66 -8.76 2.32 -10.45
CA VAL A 66 -7.47 1.66 -10.72
C VAL A 66 -6.64 2.59 -11.57
N LEU A 67 -5.54 3.08 -11.01
CA LEU A 67 -4.67 4.07 -11.64
C LEU A 67 -3.61 3.43 -12.53
N ALA A 68 -3.11 2.26 -12.10
CA ALA A 68 -2.19 1.43 -12.84
C ALA A 68 -2.37 -0.03 -12.40
N GLU A 69 -2.22 -0.97 -13.32
CA GLU A 69 -2.38 -2.41 -13.04
C GLU A 69 -1.42 -3.21 -13.94
N CYS A 70 -0.65 -4.11 -13.33
CA CYS A 70 0.15 -5.14 -13.98
C CYS A 70 -0.12 -6.50 -13.32
N GLU A 71 0.54 -7.56 -13.78
CA GLU A 71 0.29 -8.93 -13.30
C GLU A 71 0.47 -9.09 -11.78
N HIS A 72 1.41 -8.36 -11.19
CA HIS A 72 1.83 -8.54 -9.79
C HIS A 72 1.56 -7.33 -8.91
N GLU A 73 1.05 -6.23 -9.46
CA GLU A 73 0.83 -4.99 -8.71
C GLU A 73 -0.29 -4.15 -9.31
N ALA A 74 -1.05 -3.47 -8.46
CA ALA A 74 -1.99 -2.44 -8.87
C ALA A 74 -1.97 -1.23 -7.92
N ALA A 75 -1.96 -0.03 -8.50
CA ALA A 75 -2.15 1.23 -7.79
C ALA A 75 -3.64 1.60 -7.81
N LEU A 76 -4.21 1.78 -6.62
CA LEU A 76 -5.63 1.95 -6.39
C LEU A 76 -5.91 3.27 -5.70
N ARG A 77 -7.10 3.82 -5.96
CA ARG A 77 -7.64 4.99 -5.30
C ARG A 77 -9.02 4.69 -4.73
N ASP A 78 -9.27 5.00 -3.46
CA ASP A 78 -10.61 4.88 -2.88
C ASP A 78 -11.51 6.09 -3.24
N PRO A 79 -12.82 6.03 -2.98
CA PRO A 79 -13.74 7.14 -3.27
C PRO A 79 -13.38 8.46 -2.56
N ASP A 80 -12.75 8.38 -1.39
CA ASP A 80 -12.31 9.53 -0.59
C ASP A 80 -10.97 10.12 -1.08
N GLY A 81 -10.29 9.42 -2.00
CA GLY A 81 -9.07 9.83 -2.66
C GLY A 81 -7.78 9.31 -2.03
N ALA A 82 -7.84 8.35 -1.11
CA ALA A 82 -6.65 7.70 -0.59
C ALA A 82 -6.00 6.84 -1.68
N LEU A 83 -4.67 6.87 -1.74
CA LEU A 83 -3.86 6.12 -2.69
C LEU A 83 -3.12 4.98 -1.99
N PHE A 84 -3.20 3.78 -2.55
CA PHE A 84 -2.50 2.61 -2.04
C PHE A 84 -2.16 1.64 -3.17
N VAL A 85 -1.20 0.77 -2.90
CA VAL A 85 -0.72 -0.23 -3.83
C VAL A 85 -1.03 -1.61 -3.26
N VAL A 86 -1.53 -2.50 -4.11
CA VAL A 86 -1.68 -3.93 -3.80
C VAL A 86 -0.68 -4.72 -4.64
N SER A 87 0.03 -5.68 -4.06
CA SER A 87 1.01 -6.52 -4.78
C SER A 87 0.89 -8.00 -4.44
N SER A 88 1.25 -8.90 -5.36
CA SER A 88 1.19 -10.36 -5.14
C SER A 88 2.32 -10.89 -4.26
N SER A 89 3.39 -10.12 -4.13
CA SER A 89 4.53 -10.40 -3.25
C SER A 89 5.13 -9.08 -2.76
N ARG A 90 5.93 -9.15 -1.70
CA ARG A 90 6.81 -8.03 -1.37
C ARG A 90 7.84 -7.89 -2.49
N ASP A 91 7.87 -6.74 -3.14
CA ASP A 91 9.05 -6.34 -3.92
C ASP A 91 10.27 -6.29 -2.97
N HIS A 92 11.41 -6.78 -3.46
CA HIS A 92 12.62 -7.09 -2.69
C HIS A 92 13.54 -5.88 -2.49
#